data_AF-A0A7J9PR54-F1
#
_entry.id   AF-A0A7J9PR54-F1
#
_cell.length_a   1.000
_cell.length_b   1.000
_cell.length_c   1.000
_cell.angle_alpha   90.00
_cell.angle_beta   90.00
_cell.angle_gamma   90.00
#
_symmetry.space_group_name_H-M   'P 1'
#
loop_
_entity.id
_entity.type
_entity.pdbx_description
1 polymer ?
#
loop_
_entity_poly.entity_id
_entity_poly.type
_entity_poly.pdbx_seq_one_letter_code
_entity_poly.pdbx_strand_id
1 'polypeptide(L)'
;MLKNNFEKSKNYFKEKYGLGLDNPIVIIFIGYFLIFLLAIPYFGEFGLNSLLKMILVVFGNLAIFSIPFFINFEKKMKLDRLNLKMFSGILLGFSMFFGVLVLSGSVLSAILFSGLVFLILHIFIKNYYSEKISKIMFLIGVVSFLAMVLIYGTLPITDYTVRMAISDDPLRLISSGALTFASLFNFGYFLVSFAILAVTGYKANVLVLIVAFLLYNYKNNKISAKKIFLIGIFTVLFLGIMAKAILSSSGQSWSLNFLEILSYRAYFDLMTLEKIIMYPTALYGKIAFTPGGESLIGEIIHGYRHNITSTLFGPIYLDLGYYSLIFSLIFGIISKLIYKKSDTKIYSIYGAVLLSMCEIGINYGFLVTMLMFLYVSENLHKKPIINKKIF
;
A
#
# COMPACT_ATOMS: atom_id res chain seq x y z
N MET A 1 33.95 4.10 -16.29
CA MET A 1 34.06 4.89 -15.03
C MET A 1 32.71 5.14 -14.32
N LEU A 2 31.65 5.61 -15.00
CA LEU A 2 30.34 5.89 -14.38
C LEU A 2 29.65 4.69 -13.70
N LYS A 3 29.82 3.47 -14.25
CA LYS A 3 29.23 2.23 -13.71
C LYS A 3 29.77 1.87 -12.30
N ASN A 4 31.05 2.17 -12.05
CA ASN A 4 31.72 1.90 -10.77
C ASN A 4 31.33 2.89 -9.66
N ASN A 5 31.10 4.16 -10.01
CA ASN A 5 30.72 5.18 -9.03
C ASN A 5 29.28 4.99 -8.53
N PHE A 6 28.37 4.53 -9.40
CA PHE A 6 26.97 4.27 -9.01
C PHE A 6 26.84 3.04 -8.10
N GLU A 7 27.62 1.98 -8.34
CA GLU A 7 27.62 0.78 -7.49
C GLU A 7 28.37 1.02 -6.16
N LYS A 8 29.45 1.81 -6.15
CA LYS A 8 30.08 2.28 -4.90
C LYS A 8 29.14 3.14 -4.05
N SER A 9 28.42 4.10 -4.64
CA SER A 9 27.46 4.94 -3.92
C SER A 9 26.29 4.11 -3.35
N LYS A 10 25.76 3.17 -4.15
CA LYS A 10 24.70 2.25 -3.73
C LYS A 10 25.11 1.38 -2.54
N ASN A 11 26.31 0.78 -2.58
CA ASN A 11 26.80 -0.02 -1.47
C ASN A 11 27.08 0.88 -0.25
N TYR A 12 27.64 2.07 -0.45
CA TYR A 12 27.88 3.02 0.63
C TYR A 12 26.62 3.46 1.38
N PHE A 13 25.53 3.84 0.71
CA PHE A 13 24.30 4.24 1.40
C PHE A 13 23.57 3.06 2.05
N LYS A 14 23.59 1.88 1.42
CA LYS A 14 23.02 0.66 1.99
C LYS A 14 23.82 0.19 3.21
N GLU A 15 25.15 0.22 3.15
CA GLU A 15 26.06 -0.22 4.21
C GLU A 15 26.16 0.80 5.35
N LYS A 16 26.16 2.11 5.06
CA LYS A 16 26.32 3.17 6.07
C LYS A 16 25.01 3.61 6.71
N TYR A 17 23.90 3.63 5.96
CA TYR A 17 22.62 4.16 6.44
C TYR A 17 21.45 3.16 6.35
N GLY A 18 21.64 1.97 5.79
CA GLY A 18 20.57 0.98 5.65
C GLY A 18 19.45 1.37 4.68
N LEU A 19 19.72 2.32 3.76
CA LEU A 19 18.75 2.87 2.80
C LEU A 19 18.79 2.11 1.46
N GLY A 20 18.30 0.87 1.45
CA GLY A 20 18.05 0.12 0.20
C GLY A 20 16.79 0.60 -0.53
N LEU A 21 16.58 0.14 -1.77
CA LEU A 21 15.30 0.36 -2.49
C LEU A 21 14.09 -0.22 -1.75
N ASP A 22 14.35 -1.20 -0.88
CA ASP A 22 13.35 -1.80 -0.03
C ASP A 22 13.12 -1.02 1.26
N ASN A 23 13.82 0.08 1.55
CA ASN A 23 13.59 0.86 2.76
C ASN A 23 12.29 1.68 2.64
N PRO A 24 11.41 1.73 3.67
CA PRO A 24 10.14 2.46 3.61
C PRO A 24 10.28 3.93 3.22
N ILE A 25 11.33 4.62 3.68
CA ILE A 25 11.60 6.02 3.33
C ILE A 25 11.81 6.15 1.82
N VAL A 26 12.62 5.26 1.25
CA VAL A 26 12.96 5.26 -0.17
C VAL A 26 11.73 4.92 -1.01
N ILE A 27 10.90 3.98 -0.56
CA ILE A 27 9.64 3.62 -1.22
C ILE A 27 8.70 4.83 -1.29
N ILE A 28 8.44 5.50 -0.16
CA ILE A 28 7.56 6.68 -0.13
C ILE A 28 8.15 7.82 -0.96
N PHE A 29 9.47 8.04 -0.86
CA PHE A 29 10.15 9.05 -1.66
C PHE A 29 9.98 8.80 -3.17
N ILE A 30 10.17 7.56 -3.63
CA ILE A 30 9.97 7.18 -5.04
C ILE A 30 8.51 7.41 -5.45
N GLY A 31 7.54 7.03 -4.62
CA GLY A 31 6.12 7.23 -4.92
C GLY A 31 5.78 8.71 -5.14
N TYR A 32 6.17 9.58 -4.21
CA TYR A 32 5.98 11.02 -4.37
C TYR A 32 6.77 11.60 -5.54
N PHE A 33 8.03 11.18 -5.72
CA PHE A 33 8.83 11.63 -6.85
C PHE A 33 8.15 11.30 -8.18
N LEU A 34 7.58 10.11 -8.34
CA LEU A 34 6.82 9.73 -9.54
C LEU A 34 5.57 10.59 -9.73
N ILE A 35 4.82 10.88 -8.67
CA ILE A 35 3.62 11.74 -8.75
C ILE A 35 4.02 13.15 -9.22
N PHE A 36 5.00 13.78 -8.58
CA PHE A 36 5.47 15.10 -8.99
C PHE A 36 6.06 15.08 -10.41
N LEU A 37 6.84 14.06 -10.77
CA LEU A 37 7.42 13.92 -12.11
C LEU A 37 6.35 13.80 -13.20
N LEU A 38 5.33 12.97 -12.98
CA LEU A 38 4.25 12.77 -13.94
C LEU A 38 3.37 14.02 -14.09
N ALA A 39 3.23 14.81 -13.02
CA ALA A 39 2.43 16.04 -13.01
C ALA A 39 3.14 17.28 -13.59
N ILE A 40 4.44 17.20 -13.94
CA ILE A 40 5.21 18.33 -14.50
C ILE A 40 4.48 19.09 -15.62
N PRO A 41 3.83 18.42 -16.60
CA PRO A 41 3.12 19.12 -17.68
C PRO A 41 2.03 20.08 -17.20
N TYR A 42 1.53 19.92 -15.98
CA TYR A 42 0.45 20.70 -15.39
C TYR A 42 0.92 21.65 -14.27
N PHE A 43 2.22 21.82 -14.04
CA PHE A 43 2.71 22.69 -12.96
C PHE A 43 2.31 24.16 -13.12
N GLY A 44 2.04 24.61 -14.35
CA GLY A 44 1.52 25.96 -14.61
C GLY A 44 0.18 26.26 -13.92
N GLU A 45 -0.61 25.22 -13.61
CA GLU A 45 -1.95 25.36 -13.02
C GLU A 45 -1.94 25.68 -11.51
N PHE A 46 -0.87 25.34 -10.79
CA PHE A 46 -0.81 25.46 -9.33
C PHE A 46 -0.25 26.81 -8.83
N GLY A 47 0.53 27.50 -9.67
CA GLY A 47 1.36 28.61 -9.22
C GLY A 47 2.50 28.17 -8.26
N LEU A 48 3.56 28.99 -8.19
CA LEU A 48 4.78 28.62 -7.47
C LEU A 48 4.55 28.43 -5.95
N ASN A 49 3.71 29.28 -5.35
CA ASN A 49 3.45 29.24 -3.90
C ASN A 49 2.76 27.93 -3.47
N SER A 50 1.73 27.50 -4.21
CA SER A 50 1.04 26.24 -3.91
C SER A 50 1.95 25.03 -4.10
N LEU A 51 2.75 25.01 -5.18
CA LEU A 51 3.75 23.97 -5.40
C LEU A 51 4.73 23.87 -4.23
N LEU A 52 5.27 25.00 -3.77
CA LEU A 52 6.17 25.03 -2.62
C LEU A 52 5.50 24.53 -1.34
N LYS A 53 4.24 24.91 -1.09
CA LYS A 53 3.47 24.41 0.06
C LYS A 53 3.23 22.90 -0.02
N MET A 54 2.84 22.37 -1.18
CA MET A 54 2.67 20.93 -1.39
C MET A 54 3.97 20.16 -1.13
N ILE A 55 5.08 20.64 -1.69
CA ILE A 55 6.42 20.07 -1.47
C ILE A 55 6.75 20.11 0.02
N LEU A 56 6.55 21.23 0.70
CA LEU A 56 6.85 21.37 2.12
C LEU A 56 6.01 20.43 3.00
N VAL A 57 4.71 20.29 2.72
CA VAL A 57 3.84 19.37 3.47
C VAL A 57 4.24 17.91 3.23
N VAL A 58 4.47 17.52 1.98
CA VAL A 58 4.86 16.13 1.63
C VAL A 58 6.21 15.77 2.21
N PHE A 59 7.25 16.57 1.91
CA PHE A 59 8.61 16.27 2.33
C PHE A 59 8.85 16.57 3.81
N GLY A 60 8.10 17.50 4.41
CA GLY A 60 8.07 17.70 5.85
C GLY A 60 7.53 16.47 6.58
N ASN A 61 6.38 15.93 6.16
CA ASN A 61 5.84 14.69 6.73
C ASN A 61 6.80 13.50 6.49
N LEU A 62 7.39 13.38 5.30
CA LEU A 62 8.39 12.34 5.01
C LEU A 62 9.64 12.48 5.87
N ALA A 63 10.14 13.70 6.11
CA ALA A 63 11.27 13.94 6.98
C ALA A 63 10.99 13.47 8.41
N ILE A 64 9.82 13.82 8.96
CA ILE A 64 9.40 13.37 10.29
C ILE A 64 9.19 11.85 10.35
N PHE A 65 8.55 11.27 9.35
CA PHE A 65 8.41 9.81 9.17
C PHE A 65 9.76 9.10 9.16
N SER A 66 10.82 9.76 8.66
CA SER A 66 12.15 9.19 8.53
C SER A 66 12.95 9.19 9.84
N ILE A 67 12.61 10.05 10.80
CA ILE A 67 13.35 10.19 12.07
C ILE A 67 13.57 8.84 12.78
N PRO A 68 12.56 7.97 12.93
CA PRO A 68 12.72 6.68 13.59
C PRO A 68 13.79 5.80 12.94
N PHE A 69 14.06 5.92 11.64
CA PHE A 69 15.04 5.07 10.95
C PHE A 69 16.49 5.50 11.23
N PHE A 70 16.72 6.78 11.48
CA PHE A 70 18.07 7.31 11.79
C PHE A 70 18.39 7.30 13.28
N ILE A 71 17.37 7.31 14.14
CA ILE A 71 17.54 7.28 15.60
C ILE A 71 17.21 5.89 16.12
N ASN A 72 17.98 5.39 17.08
CA ASN A 72 17.70 4.10 17.72
C ASN A 72 16.55 4.23 18.75
N PHE A 73 15.36 4.58 18.26
CA PHE A 73 14.14 4.81 19.03
C PHE A 73 13.79 3.65 19.96
N GLU A 74 14.01 2.40 19.51
CA GLU A 74 13.77 1.19 20.29
C GLU A 74 14.50 1.22 21.65
N LYS A 75 15.80 1.52 21.62
CA LYS A 75 16.65 1.60 22.81
C LYS A 75 16.32 2.81 23.67
N LYS A 76 16.02 3.97 23.06
CA LYS A 76 15.71 5.21 23.80
C LYS A 76 14.33 5.16 24.48
N MET A 77 13.31 4.66 23.79
CA MET A 77 11.94 4.53 24.32
C MET A 77 11.74 3.24 25.14
N LYS A 78 12.77 2.39 25.26
CA LYS A 78 12.68 1.08 25.91
C LYS A 78 11.53 0.23 25.35
N LEU A 79 11.31 0.29 24.03
CA LEU A 79 10.28 -0.49 23.34
C LEU A 79 10.50 -2.00 23.52
N ASP A 80 11.74 -2.43 23.78
CA ASP A 80 12.09 -3.82 24.10
C ASP A 80 11.44 -4.33 25.40
N ARG A 81 11.03 -3.41 26.30
CA ARG A 81 10.29 -3.75 27.53
C ARG A 81 8.77 -3.86 27.30
N LEU A 82 8.27 -3.30 26.20
CA LEU A 82 6.86 -3.41 25.86
C LEU A 82 6.62 -4.76 25.19
N ASN A 83 5.55 -5.45 25.61
CA ASN A 83 5.08 -6.64 24.93
C ASN A 83 4.44 -6.23 23.59
N LEU A 84 5.27 -5.96 22.57
CA LEU A 84 4.84 -5.47 21.26
C LEU A 84 3.87 -6.42 20.56
N LYS A 85 3.96 -7.72 20.84
CA LYS A 85 2.99 -8.73 20.40
C LYS A 85 1.61 -8.47 20.99
N MET A 86 1.52 -8.23 22.29
CA MET A 86 0.25 -7.88 22.95
C MET A 86 -0.26 -6.51 22.48
N PHE A 87 0.62 -5.51 22.40
CA PHE A 87 0.26 -4.16 22.00
C PHE A 87 -0.29 -4.09 20.57
N SER A 88 0.39 -4.73 19.61
CA SER A 88 -0.08 -4.83 18.22
C SER A 88 -1.41 -5.58 18.12
N GLY A 89 -1.60 -6.63 18.93
CA GLY A 89 -2.87 -7.34 19.03
C GLY A 89 -4.01 -6.47 19.57
N ILE A 90 -3.77 -5.70 20.62
CA ILE A 90 -4.78 -4.78 21.19
C ILE A 90 -5.16 -3.70 20.19
N LEU A 91 -4.17 -3.05 19.54
CA LEU A 91 -4.46 -2.01 18.54
C LEU A 91 -5.23 -2.56 17.33
N LEU A 92 -4.81 -3.72 16.82
CA LEU A 92 -5.51 -4.37 15.72
C LEU A 92 -6.94 -4.76 16.13
N GLY A 93 -7.10 -5.36 17.31
CA GLY A 93 -8.42 -5.74 17.82
C GLY A 93 -9.33 -4.55 18.03
N PHE A 94 -8.83 -3.47 18.64
CA PHE A 94 -9.60 -2.25 18.84
C PHE A 94 -10.00 -1.59 17.53
N SER A 95 -9.08 -1.49 16.56
CA SER A 95 -9.40 -0.95 15.25
C SER A 95 -10.49 -1.79 14.58
N MET A 96 -10.28 -3.09 14.37
CA MET A 96 -11.30 -3.95 13.74
C MET A 96 -12.66 -3.89 14.45
N PHE A 97 -12.67 -3.93 15.79
CA PHE A 97 -13.89 -3.83 16.58
C PHE A 97 -14.61 -2.51 16.31
N PHE A 98 -13.90 -1.38 16.38
CA PHE A 98 -14.46 -0.07 16.09
C PHE A 98 -15.02 0.00 14.67
N GLY A 99 -14.27 -0.50 13.67
CA GLY A 99 -14.69 -0.43 12.28
C GLY A 99 -15.97 -1.22 12.01
N VAL A 100 -16.04 -2.45 12.51
CA VAL A 100 -17.24 -3.28 12.38
C VAL A 100 -18.40 -2.68 13.19
N LEU A 101 -18.15 -2.10 14.36
CA LEU A 101 -19.17 -1.45 15.17
C LEU A 101 -19.79 -0.26 14.42
N VAL A 102 -18.97 0.59 13.80
CA VAL A 102 -19.44 1.74 13.01
C VAL A 102 -20.27 1.29 11.80
N LEU A 103 -19.83 0.24 11.10
CA LEU A 103 -20.52 -0.24 9.90
C LEU A 103 -21.79 -1.04 10.18
N SER A 104 -21.80 -1.86 11.24
CA SER A 104 -22.91 -2.79 11.51
C SER A 104 -23.88 -2.28 12.57
N GLY A 105 -23.50 -1.28 13.38
CA GLY A 105 -24.26 -0.85 14.56
C GLY A 105 -24.39 -1.91 15.66
N SER A 106 -23.69 -3.06 15.53
CA SER A 106 -23.86 -4.22 16.39
C SER A 106 -22.57 -4.59 17.11
N VAL A 107 -22.60 -4.55 18.44
CA VAL A 107 -21.51 -5.01 19.30
C VAL A 107 -21.24 -6.51 19.08
N LEU A 108 -22.28 -7.33 18.91
CA LEU A 108 -22.13 -8.75 18.68
C LEU A 108 -21.39 -9.03 17.37
N SER A 109 -21.76 -8.34 16.28
CA SER A 109 -21.06 -8.45 15.00
C SER A 109 -19.60 -8.00 15.13
N ALA A 110 -19.34 -6.90 15.84
CA ALA A 110 -17.99 -6.41 16.08
C ALA A 110 -17.10 -7.43 16.81
N ILE A 111 -17.63 -8.12 17.82
CA ILE A 111 -16.92 -9.20 18.53
C ILE A 111 -16.66 -10.38 17.59
N LEU A 112 -17.69 -10.86 16.88
CA LEU A 112 -17.60 -12.04 16.03
C LEU A 112 -16.62 -11.85 14.88
N PHE A 113 -16.72 -10.75 14.13
CA PHE A 113 -15.83 -10.47 12.99
C PHE A 113 -14.40 -10.21 13.44
N SER A 114 -14.19 -9.47 14.53
CA SER A 114 -12.82 -9.26 15.06
C SER A 114 -12.19 -10.58 15.51
N GLY A 115 -12.97 -11.44 16.18
CA GLY A 115 -12.55 -12.78 16.57
C GLY A 115 -12.21 -13.68 15.38
N LEU A 116 -13.04 -13.63 14.33
CA LEU A 116 -12.80 -14.37 13.08
C LEU A 116 -11.50 -13.94 12.40
N VAL A 117 -11.20 -12.64 12.35
CA VAL A 117 -9.94 -12.15 11.77
C VAL A 117 -8.74 -12.67 12.58
N PHE A 118 -8.79 -12.62 13.92
CA PHE A 118 -7.72 -13.19 14.74
C PHE A 118 -7.56 -14.69 14.55
N LEU A 119 -8.66 -15.44 14.39
CA LEU A 119 -8.62 -16.87 14.08
C LEU A 119 -7.90 -17.12 12.74
N ILE A 120 -8.25 -16.38 11.70
CA ILE A 120 -7.61 -16.49 10.38
C ILE A 120 -6.12 -16.14 10.47
N LEU A 121 -5.77 -15.04 11.15
CA LEU A 121 -4.37 -14.65 11.34
C LEU A 121 -3.59 -15.71 12.11
N HIS A 122 -4.18 -16.32 13.14
CA HIS A 122 -3.54 -17.38 13.90
C HIS A 122 -3.30 -18.63 13.03
N ILE A 123 -4.29 -19.04 12.23
CA ILE A 123 -4.16 -20.15 11.27
C ILE A 123 -3.06 -19.84 10.25
N PHE A 124 -3.02 -18.61 9.72
CA PHE A 124 -2.00 -18.16 8.78
C PHE A 124 -0.60 -18.22 9.40
N ILE A 125 -0.41 -17.64 10.58
CA ILE A 125 0.89 -17.62 11.29
C ILE A 125 1.37 -19.04 11.56
N LYS A 126 0.49 -19.93 12.06
CA LYS A 126 0.82 -21.33 12.35
C LYS A 126 1.30 -22.09 11.11
N ASN A 127 0.69 -21.81 9.95
CA ASN A 127 0.98 -22.51 8.70
C ASN A 127 1.97 -21.77 7.79
N TYR A 128 2.49 -20.61 8.21
CA TYR A 128 3.30 -19.73 7.37
C TYR A 128 4.52 -20.42 6.73
N TYR A 129 5.18 -21.29 7.49
CA TYR A 129 6.37 -22.02 7.05
C TYR A 129 6.06 -23.38 6.40
N SER A 130 4.78 -23.77 6.31
CA SER A 130 4.36 -25.01 5.65
C SER A 130 4.66 -24.94 4.16
N GLU A 131 5.16 -26.03 3.58
CA GLU A 131 5.38 -26.13 2.13
C GLU A 131 4.07 -25.99 1.33
N LYS A 132 2.93 -26.28 1.95
CA LYS A 132 1.61 -26.23 1.33
C LYS A 132 1.01 -24.82 1.29
N ILE A 133 1.53 -23.86 2.06
CA ILE A 133 0.89 -22.54 2.20
C ILE A 133 0.77 -21.80 0.87
N SER A 134 1.78 -21.93 -0.01
CA SER A 134 1.78 -21.29 -1.32
C SER A 134 0.66 -21.83 -2.21
N LYS A 135 0.46 -23.15 -2.23
CA LYS A 135 -0.60 -23.82 -2.98
C LYS A 135 -1.99 -23.46 -2.43
N ILE A 136 -2.15 -23.46 -1.11
CA ILE A 136 -3.42 -23.10 -0.45
C ILE A 136 -3.79 -21.66 -0.79
N MET A 137 -2.86 -20.71 -0.63
CA MET A 137 -3.12 -19.30 -0.92
C MET A 137 -3.37 -19.05 -2.41
N PHE A 138 -2.66 -19.76 -3.29
CA PHE A 138 -2.92 -19.70 -4.72
C PHE A 138 -4.34 -20.19 -5.05
N LEU A 139 -4.74 -21.34 -4.50
CA LEU A 139 -6.08 -21.92 -4.72
C LEU A 139 -7.17 -20.99 -4.19
N ILE A 140 -7.05 -20.47 -2.96
CA ILE A 140 -7.99 -19.50 -2.40
C ILE A 140 -8.12 -18.30 -3.33
N GLY A 141 -7.00 -17.79 -3.83
CA GLY A 141 -6.98 -16.63 -4.71
C GLY A 141 -7.69 -16.84 -6.04
N VAL A 142 -7.41 -17.97 -6.71
CA VAL A 142 -8.04 -18.36 -7.98
C VAL A 142 -9.52 -18.67 -7.79
N VAL A 143 -9.88 -19.47 -6.78
CA VAL A 143 -11.29 -19.83 -6.52
C VAL A 143 -12.12 -18.60 -6.17
N SER A 144 -11.58 -17.66 -5.38
CA SER A 144 -12.29 -16.41 -5.06
C SER A 144 -12.53 -15.57 -6.30
N PHE A 145 -11.57 -15.50 -7.23
CA PHE A 145 -11.74 -14.82 -8.51
C PHE A 145 -12.79 -15.51 -9.39
N LEU A 146 -12.72 -16.84 -9.52
CA LEU A 146 -13.68 -17.60 -10.32
C LEU A 146 -15.09 -17.49 -9.75
N ALA A 147 -15.25 -17.57 -8.44
CA ALA A 147 -16.53 -17.37 -7.77
C ALA A 147 -17.10 -15.97 -8.07
N MET A 148 -16.26 -14.93 -7.98
CA MET A 148 -16.64 -13.57 -8.34
C MET A 148 -17.10 -13.48 -9.81
N VAL A 149 -16.35 -14.03 -10.76
CA VAL A 149 -16.75 -14.03 -12.19
C VAL A 149 -18.06 -14.79 -12.42
N LEU A 150 -18.27 -15.91 -11.72
CA LEU A 150 -19.51 -16.69 -11.82
C LEU A 150 -20.72 -15.94 -11.23
N ILE A 151 -20.55 -15.23 -10.12
CA ILE A 151 -21.61 -14.44 -9.47
C ILE A 151 -22.05 -13.27 -10.38
N TYR A 152 -21.09 -12.57 -11.01
CA TYR A 152 -21.37 -11.38 -11.82
C TYR A 152 -21.50 -11.65 -13.32
N GLY A 153 -21.24 -12.88 -13.79
CA GLY A 153 -21.50 -13.33 -15.16
C GLY A 153 -20.53 -12.83 -16.24
N THR A 154 -19.54 -12.00 -15.92
CA THR A 154 -18.54 -11.51 -16.88
C THR A 154 -17.24 -11.09 -16.20
N LEU A 155 -16.23 -10.77 -17.01
CA LEU A 155 -14.95 -10.26 -16.53
C LEU A 155 -15.04 -8.78 -16.15
N PRO A 156 -14.53 -8.37 -14.98
CA PRO A 156 -14.66 -6.98 -14.54
C PRO A 156 -13.98 -5.92 -15.44
N ILE A 157 -12.89 -6.26 -16.12
CA ILE A 157 -12.23 -5.30 -17.03
C ILE A 157 -13.10 -4.96 -18.25
N THR A 158 -14.01 -5.85 -18.67
CA THR A 158 -14.84 -5.66 -19.86
C THR A 158 -16.15 -4.93 -19.58
N ASP A 159 -16.59 -4.87 -18.31
CA ASP A 159 -17.88 -4.32 -17.92
C ASP A 159 -17.73 -3.38 -16.71
N TYR A 160 -18.14 -2.12 -16.89
CA TYR A 160 -18.07 -1.11 -15.84
C TYR A 160 -19.01 -1.38 -14.67
N THR A 161 -20.23 -1.85 -14.93
CA THR A 161 -21.22 -2.14 -13.87
C THR A 161 -20.72 -3.26 -12.97
N VAL A 162 -20.19 -4.33 -13.56
CA VAL A 162 -19.58 -5.43 -12.79
C VAL A 162 -18.35 -4.94 -12.04
N ARG A 163 -17.48 -4.14 -12.68
CA ARG A 163 -16.32 -3.57 -12.00
C ARG A 163 -16.73 -2.76 -10.78
N MET A 164 -17.71 -1.88 -10.88
CA MET A 164 -18.18 -1.09 -9.74
C MET A 164 -18.81 -1.97 -8.66
N ALA A 165 -19.59 -2.99 -9.04
CA ALA A 165 -20.21 -3.91 -8.08
C ALA A 165 -19.17 -4.70 -7.27
N ILE A 166 -18.07 -5.12 -7.89
CA ILE A 166 -17.01 -5.87 -7.19
C ILE A 166 -16.09 -4.98 -6.34
N SER A 167 -16.24 -3.66 -6.38
CA SER A 167 -15.42 -2.73 -5.61
C SER A 167 -15.46 -3.05 -4.13
N ASP A 168 -16.65 -3.35 -3.63
CA ASP A 168 -16.88 -3.59 -2.21
C ASP A 168 -17.03 -5.09 -1.89
N ASP A 169 -16.87 -5.96 -2.90
CA ASP A 169 -16.95 -7.41 -2.72
C ASP A 169 -15.68 -7.96 -2.02
N PRO A 170 -15.82 -8.63 -0.85
CA PRO A 170 -14.71 -9.26 -0.16
C PRO A 170 -13.92 -10.27 -1.01
N LEU A 171 -14.57 -10.98 -1.94
CA LEU A 171 -13.90 -11.95 -2.82
C LEU A 171 -12.80 -11.31 -3.66
N ARG A 172 -12.98 -10.06 -4.08
CA ARG A 172 -11.95 -9.29 -4.80
C ARG A 172 -10.70 -9.10 -3.94
N LEU A 173 -10.88 -8.72 -2.68
CA LEU A 173 -9.78 -8.49 -1.73
C LEU A 173 -9.10 -9.79 -1.29
N ILE A 174 -9.89 -10.85 -1.06
CA ILE A 174 -9.36 -12.19 -0.77
C ILE A 174 -8.53 -12.68 -1.95
N SER A 175 -9.06 -12.54 -3.17
CA SER A 175 -8.36 -12.91 -4.39
C SER A 175 -7.03 -12.16 -4.54
N SER A 176 -7.06 -10.82 -4.45
CA SER A 176 -5.86 -10.00 -4.63
C SER A 176 -4.80 -10.25 -3.58
N GLY A 177 -5.17 -10.32 -2.30
CA GLY A 177 -4.25 -10.60 -1.20
C GLY A 177 -3.61 -11.98 -1.32
N ALA A 178 -4.42 -13.01 -1.61
CA ALA A 178 -3.94 -14.39 -1.65
C ALA A 178 -3.06 -14.67 -2.89
N LEU A 179 -3.44 -14.15 -4.06
CA LEU A 179 -2.65 -14.24 -5.29
C LEU A 179 -1.34 -13.46 -5.19
N THR A 180 -1.35 -12.29 -4.55
CA THR A 180 -0.14 -11.52 -4.28
C THR A 180 0.83 -12.31 -3.40
N PHE A 181 0.35 -12.89 -2.30
CA PHE A 181 1.20 -13.70 -1.43
C PHE A 181 1.75 -14.95 -2.14
N ALA A 182 0.91 -15.68 -2.88
CA ALA A 182 1.31 -16.88 -3.62
C ALA A 182 2.37 -16.57 -4.70
N SER A 183 2.27 -15.42 -5.37
CA SER A 183 3.21 -15.01 -6.42
C SER A 183 4.67 -14.96 -5.97
N LEU A 184 4.92 -14.74 -4.68
CA LEU A 184 6.28 -14.62 -4.13
C LEU A 184 7.02 -15.95 -4.06
N PHE A 185 6.33 -17.09 -4.24
CA PHE A 185 6.94 -18.41 -4.11
C PHE A 185 7.55 -18.92 -5.43
N ASN A 186 6.95 -18.60 -6.58
CA ASN A 186 7.48 -18.98 -7.89
C ASN A 186 6.94 -18.07 -9.00
N PHE A 187 7.65 -18.03 -10.13
CA PHE A 187 7.32 -17.16 -11.26
C PHE A 187 6.03 -17.58 -12.00
N GLY A 188 5.68 -18.87 -12.02
CA GLY A 188 4.43 -19.34 -12.63
C GLY A 188 3.19 -18.80 -11.92
N TYR A 189 3.19 -18.83 -10.58
CA TYR A 189 2.14 -18.21 -9.77
C TYR A 189 2.08 -16.71 -9.99
N PHE A 190 3.23 -16.04 -10.13
CA PHE A 190 3.26 -14.62 -10.49
C PHE A 190 2.56 -14.34 -11.83
N LEU A 191 2.83 -15.11 -12.88
CA LEU A 191 2.19 -14.90 -14.19
C LEU A 191 0.67 -15.08 -14.13
N VAL A 192 0.19 -16.12 -13.47
CA VAL A 192 -1.26 -16.37 -13.32
C VAL A 192 -1.90 -15.29 -12.46
N SER A 193 -1.29 -14.93 -11.32
CA SER A 193 -1.75 -13.83 -10.48
C SER A 193 -1.81 -12.51 -11.26
N PHE A 194 -0.81 -12.22 -12.10
CA PHE A 194 -0.78 -11.01 -12.92
C PHE A 194 -1.93 -10.98 -13.92
N ALA A 195 -2.17 -12.07 -14.65
CA ALA A 195 -3.28 -12.16 -15.60
C ALA A 195 -4.63 -11.97 -14.90
N ILE A 196 -4.87 -12.66 -13.79
CA ILE A 196 -6.11 -12.55 -13.02
C ILE A 196 -6.31 -11.12 -12.51
N LEU A 197 -5.30 -10.54 -11.85
CA LEU A 197 -5.44 -9.20 -11.25
C LEU A 197 -5.55 -8.09 -12.31
N ALA A 198 -4.92 -8.23 -13.47
CA ALA A 198 -5.12 -7.31 -14.59
C ALA A 198 -6.59 -7.32 -15.07
N VAL A 199 -7.19 -8.50 -15.19
CA VAL A 199 -8.59 -8.69 -15.64
C VAL A 199 -9.62 -8.19 -14.62
N THR A 200 -9.23 -7.97 -13.35
CA THR A 200 -10.12 -7.29 -12.39
C THR A 200 -10.35 -5.81 -12.71
N GLY A 201 -9.48 -5.17 -13.51
CA GLY A 201 -9.58 -3.73 -13.79
C GLY A 201 -9.11 -2.83 -12.64
N TYR A 202 -8.56 -3.36 -11.55
CA TYR A 202 -8.03 -2.57 -10.43
C TYR A 202 -6.51 -2.40 -10.51
N LYS A 203 -6.08 -1.24 -11.03
CA LYS A 203 -4.66 -0.87 -11.22
C LYS A 203 -3.79 -1.04 -9.96
N ALA A 204 -4.32 -0.66 -8.79
CA ALA A 204 -3.60 -0.77 -7.52
C ALA A 204 -3.23 -2.23 -7.18
N ASN A 205 -4.11 -3.19 -7.46
CA ASN A 205 -3.84 -4.62 -7.20
C ASN A 205 -2.67 -5.12 -8.06
N VAL A 206 -2.63 -4.69 -9.33
CA VAL A 206 -1.54 -5.04 -10.26
C VAL A 206 -0.22 -4.41 -9.81
N LEU A 207 -0.25 -3.12 -9.43
CA LEU A 207 0.92 -2.41 -8.92
C LEU A 207 1.48 -3.12 -7.67
N VAL A 208 0.62 -3.44 -6.70
CA VAL A 208 1.01 -4.12 -5.46
C VAL A 208 1.63 -5.49 -5.77
N LEU A 209 1.04 -6.28 -6.67
CA LEU A 209 1.58 -7.57 -7.09
C LEU A 209 3.01 -7.45 -7.66
N ILE A 210 3.19 -6.58 -8.66
CA ILE A 210 4.47 -6.41 -9.35
C ILE A 210 5.53 -5.91 -8.38
N VAL A 211 5.23 -4.86 -7.62
CA VAL A 211 6.17 -4.25 -6.70
C VAL A 211 6.53 -5.21 -5.57
N ALA A 212 5.58 -5.98 -5.03
CA ALA A 212 5.87 -6.98 -4.01
C ALA A 212 6.80 -8.06 -4.56
N PHE A 213 6.55 -8.56 -5.78
CA PHE A 213 7.42 -9.55 -6.42
C PHE A 213 8.83 -9.01 -6.68
N LEU A 214 8.96 -7.76 -7.13
CA LEU A 214 10.26 -7.11 -7.34
C LEU A 214 11.01 -6.89 -6.01
N LEU A 215 10.35 -6.34 -4.99
CA LEU A 215 10.95 -6.13 -3.67
C LEU A 215 11.41 -7.46 -3.06
N TYR A 216 10.62 -8.52 -3.18
CA TYR A 216 10.97 -9.85 -2.67
C TYR A 216 12.24 -10.38 -3.35
N ASN A 217 12.31 -10.32 -4.68
CA ASN A 217 13.48 -10.76 -5.41
C ASN A 217 14.70 -9.87 -5.17
N TYR A 218 14.50 -8.56 -4.96
CA TYR A 218 15.57 -7.62 -4.63
C TYR A 218 16.20 -7.92 -3.27
N LYS A 219 15.38 -8.13 -2.23
CA LYS A 219 15.85 -8.46 -0.89
C LYS A 219 16.59 -9.81 -0.85
N ASN A 220 16.22 -10.74 -1.72
CA ASN A 220 16.93 -12.00 -1.92
C ASN A 220 18.11 -11.91 -2.91
N ASN A 221 18.51 -10.70 -3.32
CA ASN A 221 19.61 -10.44 -4.27
C ASN A 221 19.47 -11.15 -5.64
N LYS A 222 18.25 -11.55 -6.02
CA LYS A 222 17.95 -12.21 -7.31
C LYS A 222 17.84 -11.22 -8.47
N ILE A 223 17.50 -9.97 -8.17
CA ILE A 223 17.41 -8.89 -9.17
C ILE A 223 18.16 -7.63 -8.70
N SER A 224 18.70 -6.88 -9.65
CA SER A 224 19.40 -5.63 -9.37
C SER A 224 18.45 -4.43 -9.43
N ALA A 225 18.83 -3.35 -8.75
CA ALA A 225 18.12 -2.06 -8.78
C ALA A 225 17.86 -1.54 -10.21
N LYS A 226 18.83 -1.75 -11.12
CA LYS A 226 18.72 -1.35 -12.54
C LYS A 226 17.57 -2.09 -13.23
N LYS A 227 17.44 -3.41 -12.99
CA LYS A 227 16.33 -4.20 -13.53
C LYS A 227 14.99 -3.76 -12.95
N ILE A 228 14.93 -3.45 -11.65
CA ILE A 228 13.71 -2.92 -11.01
C ILE A 228 13.27 -1.62 -11.67
N PHE A 229 14.19 -0.68 -11.88
CA PHE A 229 13.89 0.58 -12.54
C PHE A 229 13.32 0.37 -13.95
N LEU A 230 13.96 -0.51 -14.75
CA LEU A 230 13.48 -0.85 -16.09
C LEU A 230 12.06 -1.45 -16.05
N ILE A 231 11.82 -2.44 -15.19
CA ILE A 231 10.49 -3.06 -15.03
C ILE A 231 9.48 -2.03 -14.51
N GLY A 232 9.91 -1.08 -13.66
CA GLY A 232 9.09 0.02 -13.18
C GLY A 232 8.57 0.90 -14.32
N ILE A 233 9.42 1.26 -15.28
CA ILE A 233 9.00 2.01 -16.49
C ILE A 233 7.93 1.22 -17.25
N PHE A 234 8.17 -0.07 -17.53
CA PHE A 234 7.18 -0.91 -18.21
C PHE A 234 5.87 -1.04 -17.42
N THR A 235 5.95 -1.08 -16.09
CA THR A 235 4.78 -1.13 -15.21
C THR A 235 3.94 0.15 -15.34
N VAL A 236 4.56 1.32 -15.31
CA VAL A 236 3.86 2.61 -15.49
C VAL A 236 3.18 2.67 -16.86
N LEU A 237 3.87 2.28 -17.94
CA LEU A 237 3.29 2.23 -19.28
C LEU A 237 2.11 1.25 -19.36
N PHE A 238 2.26 0.06 -18.78
CA PHE A 238 1.18 -0.93 -18.70
C PHE A 238 -0.04 -0.39 -17.95
N LEU A 239 0.15 0.32 -16.83
CA LEU A 239 -0.95 0.95 -16.09
C LEU A 239 -1.67 2.03 -16.91
N GLY A 240 -0.96 2.75 -17.79
CA GLY A 240 -1.55 3.71 -18.72
C GLY A 240 -2.43 3.01 -19.78
N ILE A 241 -1.95 1.91 -20.36
CA ILE A 241 -2.73 1.09 -21.30
C ILE A 241 -3.97 0.52 -20.62
N MET A 242 -3.80 -0.01 -19.40
CA MET A 242 -4.90 -0.52 -18.59
C MET A 242 -5.93 0.57 -18.27
N ALA A 243 -5.50 1.80 -17.99
CA ALA A 243 -6.41 2.94 -17.79
C ALA A 243 -7.25 3.23 -19.03
N LYS A 244 -6.67 3.14 -20.24
CA LYS A 244 -7.43 3.28 -21.50
C LYS A 244 -8.46 2.16 -21.70
N ALA A 245 -8.10 0.92 -21.39
CA ALA A 245 -9.03 -0.20 -21.46
C ALA A 245 -10.21 -0.04 -20.46
N ILE A 246 -9.91 0.43 -19.25
CA ILE A 246 -10.92 0.73 -18.23
C ILE A 246 -11.86 1.86 -18.69
N LEU A 247 -11.33 2.95 -19.25
CA LEU A 247 -12.15 4.04 -19.78
C LEU A 247 -13.07 3.56 -20.91
N SER A 248 -12.51 2.80 -21.86
CA SER A 248 -13.28 2.25 -22.99
C SER A 248 -14.41 1.34 -22.52
N SER A 249 -14.17 0.45 -21.55
CA SER A 249 -15.22 -0.41 -20.96
C SER A 249 -16.23 0.37 -20.10
N SER A 250 -15.93 1.61 -19.75
CA SER A 250 -16.85 2.50 -19.01
C SER A 250 -17.71 3.37 -19.93
N GLY A 251 -17.63 3.17 -21.25
CA GLY A 251 -18.30 4.02 -22.23
C GLY A 251 -17.75 5.46 -22.26
N GLN A 252 -16.57 5.69 -21.67
CA GLN A 252 -15.93 7.00 -21.63
C GLN A 252 -14.81 7.08 -22.66
N SER A 253 -14.87 8.08 -23.54
CA SER A 253 -13.80 8.37 -24.49
C SER A 253 -13.12 9.68 -24.12
N TRP A 254 -12.00 9.58 -23.42
CA TRP A 254 -11.15 10.75 -23.15
C TRP A 254 -10.20 10.97 -24.32
N SER A 255 -10.05 12.22 -24.76
CA SER A 255 -9.12 12.62 -25.82
C SER A 255 -7.66 12.37 -25.44
N LEU A 256 -7.35 12.35 -24.14
CA LEU A 256 -6.02 12.12 -23.60
C LEU A 256 -5.47 10.75 -24.03
N ASN A 257 -4.24 10.67 -24.51
CA ASN A 257 -3.56 9.40 -24.77
C ASN A 257 -3.17 8.68 -23.47
N PHE A 258 -2.59 7.47 -23.56
CA PHE A 258 -2.30 6.66 -22.36
C PHE A 258 -1.22 7.28 -21.45
N LEU A 259 -0.29 8.08 -21.97
CA LEU A 259 0.70 8.82 -21.18
C LEU A 259 0.07 10.04 -20.53
N GLU A 260 -0.72 10.78 -21.28
CA GLU A 260 -1.45 11.97 -20.81
C GLU A 260 -2.42 11.61 -19.68
N ILE A 261 -3.07 10.45 -19.72
CA ILE A 261 -3.92 9.96 -18.61
C ILE A 261 -3.12 9.79 -17.32
N LEU A 262 -1.88 9.28 -17.40
CA LEU A 262 -1.02 9.12 -16.23
C LEU A 262 -0.60 10.47 -15.66
N SER A 263 -0.22 11.41 -16.52
CA SER A 263 0.12 12.77 -16.12
C SER A 263 -1.08 13.51 -15.53
N TYR A 264 -2.25 13.41 -16.16
CA TYR A 264 -3.50 14.00 -15.68
C TYR A 264 -3.89 13.43 -14.31
N ARG A 265 -3.75 12.11 -14.13
CA ARG A 265 -4.04 11.47 -12.85
C ARG A 265 -3.13 11.99 -11.74
N ALA A 266 -1.82 12.05 -11.98
CA ALA A 266 -0.88 12.61 -11.01
C ALA A 266 -1.15 14.09 -10.72
N TYR A 267 -1.49 14.87 -11.75
CA TYR A 267 -1.96 16.24 -11.59
C TYR A 267 -3.20 16.33 -10.70
N PHE A 268 -4.21 15.49 -10.93
CA PHE A 268 -5.45 15.48 -10.16
C PHE A 268 -5.21 15.15 -8.67
N ASP A 269 -4.30 14.23 -8.38
CA ASP A 269 -3.92 13.90 -6.99
C ASP A 269 -3.21 15.09 -6.31
N LEU A 270 -2.34 15.82 -7.03
CA LEU A 270 -1.70 17.04 -6.53
C LEU A 270 -2.71 18.19 -6.38
N MET A 271 -3.65 18.36 -7.30
CA MET A 271 -4.73 19.34 -7.17
C MET A 271 -5.61 19.06 -5.95
N THR A 272 -5.92 17.79 -5.70
CA THR A 272 -6.66 17.42 -4.48
C THR A 272 -5.83 17.73 -3.23
N LEU A 273 -4.52 17.44 -3.23
CA LEU A 273 -3.62 17.79 -2.13
C LEU A 273 -3.54 19.32 -1.91
N GLU A 274 -3.45 20.11 -2.96
CA GLU A 274 -3.43 21.58 -2.87
C GLU A 274 -4.67 22.08 -2.15
N LYS A 275 -5.86 21.64 -2.60
CA LYS A 275 -7.12 22.06 -1.98
C LYS A 275 -7.22 21.61 -0.52
N ILE A 276 -6.73 20.41 -0.19
CA ILE A 276 -6.63 19.93 1.21
C ILE A 276 -5.75 20.86 2.04
N ILE A 277 -4.59 21.27 1.53
CA ILE A 277 -3.65 22.15 2.27
C ILE A 277 -4.26 23.54 2.47
N MET A 278 -5.07 24.01 1.53
CA MET A 278 -5.77 25.29 1.63
C MET A 278 -7.07 25.22 2.44
N TYR A 279 -7.50 24.02 2.83
CA TYR A 279 -8.75 23.84 3.56
C TYR A 279 -8.63 24.39 4.99
N PRO A 280 -9.55 25.26 5.44
CA PRO A 280 -9.35 26.05 6.65
C PRO A 280 -9.63 25.30 7.97
N THR A 281 -10.24 24.11 7.93
CA THR A 281 -10.70 23.41 9.14
C THR A 281 -10.16 21.99 9.26
N ALA A 282 -9.78 21.58 10.46
CA ALA A 282 -9.38 20.20 10.74
C ALA A 282 -10.62 19.32 10.94
N LEU A 283 -10.62 18.12 10.36
CA LEU A 283 -11.76 17.19 10.44
C LEU A 283 -11.67 16.18 11.60
N TYR A 284 -10.58 16.20 12.36
CA TYR A 284 -10.37 15.47 13.62
C TYR A 284 -10.59 13.96 13.54
N GLY A 285 -10.26 13.33 12.41
CA GLY A 285 -10.28 11.87 12.25
C GLY A 285 -11.49 11.31 11.49
N LYS A 286 -12.38 12.19 11.02
CA LYS A 286 -13.53 11.78 10.21
C LYS A 286 -13.13 11.14 8.89
N ILE A 287 -11.93 11.42 8.38
CA ILE A 287 -11.46 10.88 7.10
C ILE A 287 -10.66 9.58 7.31
N ALA A 288 -9.52 9.66 7.97
CA ALA A 288 -8.55 8.56 8.05
C ALA A 288 -8.89 7.54 9.15
N PHE A 289 -9.58 7.96 10.22
CA PHE A 289 -9.90 7.10 11.37
C PHE A 289 -11.33 6.55 11.37
N THR A 290 -12.09 6.80 10.29
CA THR A 290 -13.48 6.32 10.15
C THR A 290 -13.61 5.41 8.92
N PRO A 291 -14.24 4.22 9.03
CA PRO A 291 -14.49 3.37 7.87
C PRO A 291 -15.26 4.12 6.77
N GLY A 292 -14.73 4.12 5.54
CA GLY A 292 -15.33 4.82 4.40
C GLY A 292 -15.21 6.35 4.44
N GLY A 293 -14.47 6.91 5.40
CA GLY A 293 -14.29 8.35 5.57
C GLY A 293 -13.61 9.03 4.38
N GLU A 294 -12.83 8.30 3.57
CA GLU A 294 -12.23 8.81 2.34
C GLU A 294 -13.26 9.33 1.32
N SER A 295 -14.50 8.82 1.35
CA SER A 295 -15.58 9.29 0.49
C SER A 295 -16.00 10.74 0.76
N LEU A 296 -15.73 11.25 1.98
CA LEU A 296 -16.00 12.63 2.37
C LEU A 296 -15.01 13.62 1.76
N ILE A 297 -13.84 13.16 1.30
CA ILE A 297 -12.86 14.05 0.65
C ILE A 297 -13.48 14.69 -0.58
N GLY A 298 -14.18 13.92 -1.42
CA GLY A 298 -14.82 14.47 -2.61
C GLY A 298 -15.90 15.50 -2.30
N GLU A 299 -16.72 15.23 -1.28
CA GLU A 299 -17.78 16.14 -0.85
C GLU A 299 -17.20 17.45 -0.28
N ILE A 300 -16.22 17.35 0.62
CA ILE A 300 -15.65 18.49 1.34
C ILE A 300 -14.74 19.34 0.44
N ILE A 301 -13.95 18.71 -0.42
CA ILE A 301 -12.92 19.38 -1.22
C ILE A 301 -13.41 19.77 -2.62
N HIS A 302 -14.30 18.98 -3.21
CA HIS A 302 -14.76 19.17 -4.59
C HIS A 302 -16.26 19.43 -4.72
N GLY A 303 -17.03 19.33 -3.63
CA GLY A 303 -18.47 19.61 -3.63
C GLY A 303 -19.34 18.51 -4.25
N TYR A 304 -18.81 17.31 -4.46
CA TYR A 304 -19.59 16.18 -4.97
C TYR A 304 -19.16 14.84 -4.35
N ARG A 305 -20.13 13.96 -4.13
CA ARG A 305 -19.91 12.69 -3.43
C ARG A 305 -19.30 11.65 -4.37
N HIS A 306 -17.98 11.59 -4.41
CA HIS A 306 -17.21 10.51 -5.04
C HIS A 306 -15.98 10.17 -4.19
N ASN A 307 -15.55 8.90 -4.26
CA ASN A 307 -14.32 8.47 -3.60
C ASN A 307 -13.12 9.01 -4.38
N ILE A 308 -12.63 10.17 -3.94
CA ILE A 308 -11.49 10.86 -4.51
C ILE A 308 -10.28 10.56 -3.65
N THR A 309 -9.25 10.03 -4.30
CA THR A 309 -7.95 9.82 -3.68
C THR A 309 -7.17 11.13 -3.58
N SER A 310 -6.26 11.17 -2.63
CA SER A 310 -5.22 12.19 -2.55
C SER A 310 -3.87 11.51 -2.42
N THR A 311 -2.83 12.24 -2.01
CA THR A 311 -1.54 11.63 -1.72
C THR A 311 -1.48 10.98 -0.33
N LEU A 312 -0.47 10.14 -0.03
CA LEU A 312 -0.32 9.38 1.23
C LEU A 312 -0.65 10.20 2.49
N PHE A 313 -0.11 11.42 2.61
CA PHE A 313 -0.30 12.26 3.80
C PHE A 313 -1.51 13.20 3.71
N GLY A 314 -2.17 13.29 2.55
CA GLY A 314 -3.31 14.17 2.31
C GLY A 314 -4.45 13.98 3.33
N PRO A 315 -4.98 12.75 3.54
CA PRO A 315 -6.14 12.57 4.42
C PRO A 315 -5.82 12.89 5.88
N ILE A 316 -4.61 12.53 6.34
CA ILE A 316 -4.15 12.84 7.70
C ILE A 316 -3.93 14.35 7.87
N TYR A 317 -3.43 15.05 6.85
CA TYR A 317 -3.34 16.50 6.87
C TYR A 317 -4.72 17.14 6.89
N LEU A 318 -5.69 16.62 6.16
CA LEU A 318 -7.07 17.11 6.19
C LEU A 318 -7.72 16.92 7.58
N ASP A 319 -7.44 15.79 8.24
CA ASP A 319 -7.94 15.53 9.59
C ASP A 319 -7.26 16.37 10.67
N LEU A 320 -5.94 16.59 10.58
CA LEU A 320 -5.13 17.09 11.70
C LEU A 320 -4.36 18.39 11.42
N GLY A 321 -4.40 18.91 10.18
CA GLY A 321 -3.57 20.03 9.73
C GLY A 321 -2.09 19.77 9.99
N TYR A 322 -1.41 20.76 10.59
CA TYR A 322 0.01 20.65 10.95
C TYR A 322 0.31 19.55 11.99
N TYR A 323 -0.68 19.09 12.78
CA TYR A 323 -0.49 17.97 13.70
C TYR A 323 -0.33 16.62 12.97
N SER A 324 -0.54 16.57 11.65
CA SER A 324 -0.17 15.44 10.79
C SER A 324 1.29 15.00 10.98
N LEU A 325 2.20 15.91 11.34
CA LEU A 325 3.60 15.58 11.62
C LEU A 325 3.74 14.58 12.79
N ILE A 326 2.92 14.70 13.84
CA ILE A 326 2.92 13.75 14.97
C ILE A 326 2.51 12.37 14.49
N PHE A 327 1.46 12.31 13.67
CA PHE A 327 1.02 11.06 13.06
C PHE A 327 2.12 10.45 12.19
N SER A 328 2.79 11.25 11.36
CA SER A 328 3.91 10.80 10.52
C SER A 328 5.06 10.20 11.33
N LEU A 329 5.35 10.73 12.53
CA LEU A 329 6.33 10.14 13.43
C LEU A 329 5.89 8.76 13.93
N ILE A 330 4.65 8.62 14.40
CA ILE A 330 4.07 7.35 14.87
C ILE A 330 4.08 6.33 13.73
N PHE A 331 3.67 6.75 12.54
CA PHE A 331 3.67 5.93 11.34
C PHE A 331 5.09 5.47 10.98
N GLY A 332 6.10 6.35 11.10
CA GLY A 332 7.50 6.00 10.92
C GLY A 332 7.99 4.95 11.92
N ILE A 333 7.56 5.04 13.19
CA ILE A 333 7.90 4.05 14.23
C ILE A 333 7.32 2.68 13.87
N ILE A 334 6.03 2.61 13.54
CA ILE A 334 5.36 1.36 13.16
C ILE A 334 6.02 0.77 11.90
N SER A 335 6.26 1.59 10.89
CA SER A 335 6.89 1.17 9.63
C SER A 335 8.29 0.61 9.84
N LYS A 336 9.07 1.21 10.75
CA LYS A 336 10.40 0.69 11.13
C LYS A 336 10.31 -0.67 11.82
N LEU A 337 9.35 -0.86 12.73
CA LEU A 337 9.14 -2.13 13.42
C LEU A 337 8.81 -3.23 12.42
N ILE A 338 7.88 -2.96 11.49
CA ILE A 338 7.53 -3.88 10.39
C ILE A 338 8.79 -4.16 9.56
N TYR A 339 9.53 -3.14 9.12
CA TYR A 339 10.73 -3.31 8.28
C TYR A 339 11.81 -4.20 8.91
N LYS A 340 12.06 -4.05 10.21
CA LYS A 340 13.11 -4.81 10.92
C LYS A 340 12.71 -6.23 11.27
N LYS A 341 11.45 -6.46 11.65
CA LYS A 341 11.01 -7.74 12.24
C LYS A 341 10.31 -8.67 11.25
N SER A 342 9.72 -8.14 10.20
CA SER A 342 8.99 -8.95 9.21
C SER A 342 9.87 -9.97 8.51
N ASP A 343 9.29 -11.12 8.17
CA ASP A 343 9.82 -11.97 7.11
C ASP A 343 9.82 -11.21 5.76
N THR A 344 10.78 -11.57 4.89
CA THR A 344 10.96 -10.90 3.60
C THR A 344 9.69 -10.88 2.76
N LYS A 345 8.88 -11.95 2.74
CA LYS A 345 7.65 -11.96 1.92
C LYS A 345 6.60 -10.98 2.44
N ILE A 346 6.33 -11.02 3.75
CA ILE A 346 5.37 -10.13 4.42
C ILE A 346 5.78 -8.68 4.20
N TYR A 347 7.07 -8.39 4.40
CA TYR A 347 7.60 -7.06 4.19
C TYR A 347 7.44 -6.57 2.75
N SER A 348 7.71 -7.43 1.76
CA SER A 348 7.61 -7.04 0.35
C SER A 348 6.19 -6.65 -0.04
N ILE A 349 5.17 -7.31 0.52
CA ILE A 349 3.77 -6.92 0.32
C ILE A 349 3.49 -5.58 1.01
N TYR A 350 3.90 -5.42 2.27
CA TYR A 350 3.74 -4.16 2.99
C TYR A 350 4.39 -2.98 2.26
N GLY A 351 5.63 -3.13 1.78
CA GLY A 351 6.32 -2.10 1.01
C GLY A 351 5.61 -1.76 -0.31
N ALA A 352 5.01 -2.74 -0.98
CA ALA A 352 4.22 -2.51 -2.18
C ALA A 352 2.91 -1.77 -1.91
N VAL A 353 2.22 -2.13 -0.81
CA VAL A 353 1.03 -1.40 -0.34
C VAL A 353 1.40 0.03 0.02
N LEU A 354 2.52 0.25 0.72
CA LEU A 354 3.02 1.58 1.08
C LEU A 354 3.23 2.47 -0.16
N LEU A 355 3.82 1.92 -1.23
CA LEU A 355 3.96 2.63 -2.50
C LEU A 355 2.61 2.98 -3.12
N SER A 356 1.67 2.03 -3.14
CA SER A 356 0.32 2.27 -3.69
C SER A 356 -0.42 3.36 -2.92
N MET A 357 -0.20 3.47 -1.61
CA MET A 357 -0.83 4.49 -0.78
C MET A 357 -0.29 5.90 -1.04
N CYS A 358 0.82 6.05 -1.79
CA CYS A 358 1.23 7.36 -2.30
C CYS A 358 0.20 7.98 -3.25
N GLU A 359 -0.54 7.18 -4.03
CA GLU A 359 -1.61 7.64 -4.93
C GLU A 359 -3.00 7.64 -4.25
N ILE A 360 -3.20 6.83 -3.21
CA ILE A 360 -4.52 6.65 -2.59
C ILE A 360 -4.74 7.58 -1.40
N GLY A 361 -3.72 7.72 -0.54
CA GLY A 361 -3.86 8.35 0.77
C GLY A 361 -4.06 7.35 1.90
N ILE A 362 -3.67 7.75 3.11
CA ILE A 362 -3.94 6.97 4.34
C ILE A 362 -5.45 6.99 4.61
N ASN A 363 -6.05 5.81 4.61
CA ASN A 363 -7.44 5.60 5.00
C ASN A 363 -7.56 4.55 6.09
N TYR A 364 -8.77 4.35 6.58
CA TYR A 364 -9.04 3.43 7.67
C TYR A 364 -8.60 1.99 7.35
N GLY A 365 -8.88 1.51 6.13
CA GLY A 365 -8.50 0.17 5.68
C GLY A 365 -6.97 -0.03 5.67
N PHE A 366 -6.21 1.00 5.27
CA PHE A 366 -4.75 0.96 5.34
C PHE A 366 -4.24 0.90 6.77
N LEU A 367 -4.83 1.64 7.71
CA LEU A 367 -4.43 1.60 9.13
C LEU A 367 -4.62 0.20 9.72
N VAL A 368 -5.77 -0.42 9.48
CA VAL A 368 -6.03 -1.81 9.92
C VAL A 368 -5.04 -2.77 9.28
N THR A 369 -4.78 -2.62 7.97
CA THR A 369 -3.82 -3.46 7.23
C THR A 369 -2.39 -3.30 7.76
N MET A 370 -1.96 -2.08 8.09
CA MET A 370 -0.65 -1.80 8.69
C MET A 370 -0.53 -2.46 10.08
N LEU A 371 -1.56 -2.34 10.92
CA LEU A 371 -1.58 -2.98 12.24
C LEU A 371 -1.57 -4.51 12.12
N MET A 372 -2.25 -5.07 11.11
CA MET A 372 -2.19 -6.48 10.78
C MET A 372 -0.77 -6.91 10.39
N PHE A 373 -0.09 -6.14 9.53
CA PHE A 373 1.31 -6.41 9.20
C PHE A 373 2.21 -6.37 10.43
N LEU A 374 2.04 -5.38 11.31
CA LEU A 374 2.78 -5.31 12.57
C LEU A 374 2.52 -6.55 13.45
N TYR A 375 1.25 -6.91 13.65
CA TYR A 375 0.86 -8.08 14.44
C TYR A 375 1.46 -9.38 13.89
N VAL A 376 1.34 -9.62 12.58
CA VAL A 376 1.93 -10.80 11.94
C VAL A 376 3.45 -10.80 12.11
N SER A 377 4.11 -9.65 11.94
CA SER A 377 5.56 -9.53 12.08
C SER A 377 6.07 -9.82 13.49
N GLU A 378 5.32 -9.42 14.52
CA GLU A 378 5.65 -9.71 15.92
C GLU A 378 5.38 -11.18 16.31
N ASN A 379 4.51 -11.88 15.56
CA ASN A 379 4.12 -13.25 15.85
C ASN A 379 4.82 -14.30 14.98
N LEU A 380 5.40 -13.91 13.84
CA LEU A 380 6.24 -14.79 13.04
C LEU A 380 7.58 -14.99 13.74
N HIS A 381 7.78 -16.19 14.30
CA HIS A 381 9.09 -16.59 14.80
C HIS A 381 10.09 -16.62 13.65
N LYS A 382 11.30 -16.08 13.84
CA LYS A 382 12.41 -16.33 12.91
C LYS A 382 12.50 -17.83 12.67
N LYS A 383 12.45 -18.25 11.40
CA LYS A 383 12.53 -19.65 10.99
C LYS A 383 13.65 -20.32 11.81
N PRO A 384 13.39 -21.38 12.60
CA PRO A 384 14.47 -22.09 13.26
C PRO A 384 15.46 -22.47 12.16
N ILE A 385 16.74 -22.15 12.38
CA ILE A 385 17.81 -22.62 11.52
C ILE A 385 17.77 -24.14 11.67
N ILE A 386 17.06 -24.81 10.76
CA ILE A 386 17.23 -26.23 10.54
C ILE A 386 18.65 -26.30 9.98
N ASN A 387 19.61 -26.55 10.87
CA ASN A 387 20.91 -27.05 10.50
C ASN A 387 20.63 -28.31 9.67
N LYS A 388 20.53 -28.16 8.34
CA LYS A 388 20.81 -29.26 7.44
C LYS A 388 22.31 -29.53 7.56
N LYS A 389 22.71 -30.12 8.70
CA LYS A 389 23.76 -31.12 8.69
C LYS A 389 23.12 -32.33 8.04
N ILE A 390 23.34 -32.48 6.75
CA ILE A 390 23.25 -33.78 6.10
C ILE A 390 24.58 -33.92 5.36
N PHE A 391 25.25 -35.01 5.71
CA PHE A 391 26.57 -35.46 5.29
C PHE A 391 26.76 -35.48 3.78
#